data_AF-A0A3D2FQX5-F1
#
_entry.id   AF-A0A3D2FQX5-F1
#
_cell.length_a   1.000
_cell.length_b   1.000
_cell.length_c   1.000
_cell.angle_alpha   90.00
_cell.angle_beta   90.00
_cell.angle_gamma   90.00
#
_symmetry.space_group_name_H-M   'P 1'
#
loop_
_entity.id
_entity.type
_entity.pdbx_description
1 polymer ?
#
loop_
_entity_poly.entity_id
_entity_poly.type
_entity_poly.pdbx_seq_one_letter_code
_entity_poly.pdbx_strand_id
1 'polypeptide(L)'
;MLLDKLTGSFYACNKYFEVYLKKIFLSIVIAFSFWTCEDKTQLTQELDTIVVSPVRSILQLGQTVQFNALAIDKSNSSMDIPVTWSTTNDQIATITKEGLVTAVGQGEANIYATVDNIQGMAEVLVSTDRRRVLSEMFTSST
;
A
#
# COMPACT_ATOMS: atom_id res chain seq x y z
N MET A 1 -12.26 16.13 31.80
CA MET A 1 -11.95 14.92 31.02
C MET A 1 -13.25 14.60 30.28
N LEU A 2 -13.45 14.80 28.97
CA LEU A 2 -12.54 14.92 27.84
C LEU A 2 -13.35 15.27 26.55
N LEU A 3 -14.23 16.29 26.53
CA LEU A 3 -15.21 16.45 25.41
C LEU A 3 -15.43 17.86 24.81
N ASP A 4 -14.64 18.86 25.18
CA ASP A 4 -14.87 20.27 24.76
C ASP A 4 -14.18 20.72 23.45
N LYS A 5 -13.69 19.82 22.58
CA LYS A 5 -12.71 20.23 21.56
C LYS A 5 -13.09 20.30 20.08
N LEU A 6 -14.21 19.77 19.55
CA LEU A 6 -14.22 19.46 18.10
C LEU A 6 -15.39 19.90 17.21
N THR A 7 -16.52 20.42 17.69
CA THR A 7 -17.73 20.53 16.82
C THR A 7 -18.11 21.93 16.32
N GLY A 8 -17.39 22.99 16.68
CA GLY A 8 -17.76 24.38 16.33
C GLY A 8 -17.09 25.03 15.10
N SER A 9 -16.15 24.36 14.42
CA SER A 9 -15.13 25.06 13.60
C SER A 9 -15.46 25.35 12.12
N PHE A 10 -16.53 24.82 11.52
CA PHE A 10 -16.52 24.65 10.04
C PHE A 10 -17.46 25.50 9.14
N TYR A 11 -18.55 26.12 9.60
CA TYR A 11 -19.64 26.49 8.67
C TYR A 11 -19.89 27.98 8.30
N ALA A 12 -19.09 28.97 8.69
CA ALA A 12 -19.46 30.39 8.46
C ALA A 12 -18.39 31.34 7.86
N CYS A 13 -17.27 30.84 7.30
CA CYS A 13 -16.10 31.68 7.05
C CYS A 13 -15.99 32.38 5.66
N ASN A 14 -16.80 32.09 4.63
CA ASN A 14 -16.38 32.41 3.24
C ASN A 14 -17.15 33.50 2.45
N LYS A 15 -17.72 34.57 3.07
CA LYS A 15 -18.29 35.68 2.26
C LYS A 15 -18.18 37.11 2.80
N TYR A 16 -17.58 37.31 3.98
CA TYR A 16 -17.52 38.63 4.65
C TYR A 16 -16.13 39.31 4.58
N PHE A 17 -15.18 38.74 3.83
CA PHE A 17 -13.74 39.06 3.87
C PHE A 17 -13.32 40.41 3.22
N GLU A 18 -14.04 40.94 2.23
CA GLU A 18 -13.53 42.07 1.40
C GLU A 18 -13.90 43.49 1.89
N VAL A 19 -14.93 43.66 2.73
CA VAL A 19 -15.42 45.01 3.12
C VAL A 19 -14.74 45.52 4.41
N TYR A 20 -14.08 44.64 5.16
CA TYR A 20 -13.58 44.89 6.51
C TYR A 20 -12.08 45.23 6.58
N LEU A 21 -11.41 45.46 5.44
CA LEU A 21 -9.96 45.66 5.36
C LEU A 21 -9.50 47.13 5.58
N LYS A 22 -10.39 48.13 5.51
CA LYS A 22 -9.97 49.55 5.41
C LYS A 22 -10.29 50.44 6.62
N LYS A 23 -10.94 49.93 7.67
CA LYS A 23 -11.41 50.77 8.79
C LYS A 23 -10.95 50.37 10.18
N ILE A 24 -10.17 49.30 10.34
CA ILE A 24 -9.79 48.80 11.67
C ILE A 24 -8.27 48.75 11.86
N PHE A 25 -7.60 49.77 11.35
CA PHE A 25 -6.18 50.00 11.64
C PHE A 25 -5.96 50.73 12.99
N LEU A 26 -7.00 50.87 13.84
CA LEU A 26 -6.89 51.72 15.04
C LEU A 26 -7.53 51.19 16.34
N SER A 27 -8.14 50.00 16.41
CA SER A 27 -8.83 49.63 17.68
C SER A 27 -9.03 48.15 18.06
N ILE A 28 -8.39 47.15 17.44
CA ILE A 28 -8.57 45.73 17.83
C ILE A 28 -7.21 45.12 18.24
N VAL A 29 -6.80 45.33 19.50
CA VAL A 29 -5.63 44.66 20.09
C VAL A 29 -6.04 43.75 21.27
N ILE A 30 -7.26 43.81 21.80
CA ILE A 30 -7.63 43.03 22.99
C ILE A 30 -9.10 42.61 22.88
N ALA A 31 -9.37 41.31 22.98
CA ALA A 31 -10.64 40.62 22.73
C ALA A 31 -10.93 40.42 21.24
N PHE A 32 -10.47 39.30 20.70
CA PHE A 32 -11.34 38.26 20.16
C PHE A 32 -10.44 37.04 19.94
N SER A 33 -10.31 36.27 21.02
CA SER A 33 -9.76 34.93 21.08
C SER A 33 -10.55 34.00 20.17
N PHE A 34 -10.34 34.08 18.86
CA PHE A 34 -10.90 33.13 17.92
C PHE A 34 -9.79 32.73 16.98
N TRP A 35 -8.91 31.89 17.56
CA TRP A 35 -8.31 30.77 16.85
C TRP A 35 -9.30 30.27 15.80
N THR A 36 -9.10 30.68 14.56
CA THR A 36 -9.63 29.94 13.43
C THR A 36 -8.73 28.71 13.37
N CYS A 37 -9.22 27.63 13.97
CA CYS A 37 -8.65 26.31 13.78
C CYS A 37 -9.07 25.92 12.37
N GLU A 38 -8.20 26.24 11.40
CA GLU A 38 -8.28 25.70 10.06
C GLU A 38 -7.91 24.22 10.16
N ASP A 39 -8.90 23.39 10.53
CA ASP A 39 -8.78 21.96 10.42
C ASP A 39 -8.97 21.62 8.94
N LYS A 40 -7.84 21.64 8.22
CA LYS A 40 -7.75 20.94 6.94
C LYS A 40 -7.93 19.47 7.31
N THR A 41 -9.15 18.96 7.16
CA THR A 41 -9.37 17.53 6.97
C THR A 41 -8.60 17.14 5.71
N GLN A 42 -7.31 16.88 5.88
CA GLN A 42 -6.48 16.34 4.83
C GLN A 42 -6.99 14.92 4.59
N LEU A 43 -7.56 14.68 3.41
CA LEU A 43 -7.60 13.35 2.84
C LEU A 43 -6.16 12.95 2.49
N THR A 44 -5.32 12.76 3.50
CA THR A 44 -4.02 12.12 3.32
C THR A 44 -4.32 10.63 3.35
N GLN A 45 -4.36 10.04 2.16
CA GLN A 45 -4.54 8.61 2.01
C GLN A 45 -3.37 7.92 2.71
N GLU A 46 -3.61 7.38 3.91
CA GLU A 46 -2.58 6.74 4.72
C GLU A 46 -2.55 5.25 4.40
N LEU A 47 -1.38 4.77 3.97
CA LEU A 47 -1.14 3.37 3.69
C LEU A 47 -1.38 2.50 4.92
N ASP A 48 -2.12 1.41 4.74
CA ASP A 48 -2.42 0.44 5.79
C ASP A 48 -1.83 -0.94 5.46
N THR A 49 -2.07 -1.44 4.23
CA THR A 49 -1.62 -2.78 3.86
C THR A 49 -1.23 -2.90 2.38
N ILE A 50 -0.41 -3.90 2.08
CA ILE A 50 0.00 -4.27 0.73
C ILE A 50 -0.34 -5.74 0.50
N VAL A 51 -1.16 -6.00 -0.52
CA VAL A 51 -1.55 -7.35 -0.93
C VAL A 51 -0.75 -7.74 -2.17
N VAL A 52 -0.01 -8.84 -2.10
CA VAL A 52 0.77 -9.38 -3.22
C VAL A 52 0.07 -10.58 -3.84
N SER A 53 0.00 -10.61 -5.17
CA SER A 53 -0.58 -11.71 -5.93
C SER A 53 0.33 -12.12 -7.10
N PRO A 54 0.57 -13.43 -7.31
CA PRO A 54 0.13 -14.55 -6.47
C PRO A 54 0.83 -14.59 -5.11
N VAL A 55 0.23 -15.24 -4.10
CA VAL A 55 0.86 -15.39 -2.77
C VAL A 55 1.94 -16.46 -2.77
N ARG A 56 1.79 -17.49 -3.61
CA ARG A 56 2.76 -18.58 -3.77
C ARG A 56 2.86 -19.00 -5.24
N SER A 57 4.07 -19.23 -5.71
CA SER A 57 4.34 -19.72 -7.07
C SER A 57 5.35 -20.86 -7.04
N ILE A 58 5.08 -21.92 -7.81
CA ILE A 58 6.01 -23.02 -8.03
C ILE A 58 6.49 -22.92 -9.47
N LEU A 59 7.79 -22.72 -9.64
CA LEU A 59 8.43 -22.47 -10.94
C LEU A 59 9.49 -23.52 -11.25
N GLN A 60 9.72 -23.75 -12.52
CA GLN A 60 10.91 -24.45 -13.02
C GLN A 60 12.02 -23.45 -13.33
N LEU A 61 13.26 -23.93 -13.40
CA LEU A 61 14.41 -23.10 -13.79
C LEU A 61 14.14 -22.38 -15.13
N GLY A 62 14.40 -21.07 -15.15
CA GLY A 62 14.17 -20.21 -16.30
C GLY A 62 12.72 -19.76 -16.53
N GLN A 63 11.75 -20.28 -15.76
CA GLN A 63 10.37 -19.79 -15.84
C GLN A 63 10.24 -18.42 -15.19
N THR A 64 9.28 -17.66 -15.71
CA THR A 64 8.93 -16.33 -15.20
C THR A 64 7.48 -16.28 -14.76
N VAL A 65 7.20 -15.39 -13.81
CA VAL A 65 5.84 -15.11 -13.35
C VAL A 65 5.73 -13.65 -12.96
N GLN A 66 4.60 -13.03 -13.30
CA GLN A 66 4.31 -11.65 -12.93
C GLN A 66 3.70 -11.61 -11.53
N PHE A 67 4.32 -10.86 -10.64
CA PHE A 67 3.73 -10.48 -9.36
C PHE A 67 3.14 -9.08 -9.46
N ASN A 68 2.00 -8.88 -8.81
CA ASN A 68 1.33 -7.59 -8.69
C ASN A 68 1.16 -7.27 -7.20
N ALA A 69 1.30 -6.00 -6.86
CA ALA A 69 1.07 -5.49 -5.51
C ALA A 69 -0.07 -4.47 -5.53
N LEU A 70 -1.02 -4.62 -4.61
CA LEU A 70 -2.12 -3.69 -4.39
C LEU A 70 -1.93 -3.02 -3.03
N ALA A 71 -1.66 -1.73 -3.04
CA ALA A 71 -1.62 -0.91 -1.83
C ALA A 71 -3.05 -0.48 -1.44
N ILE A 72 -3.40 -0.65 -0.18
CA ILE A 72 -4.73 -0.34 0.36
C ILE A 72 -4.57 0.61 1.55
N ASP A 73 -5.41 1.65 1.58
CA ASP A 73 -5.44 2.64 2.65
C ASP A 73 -6.33 2.21 3.82
N LYS A 74 -6.32 2.99 4.91
CA LYS A 74 -7.20 2.78 6.07
C LYS A 74 -8.70 2.87 5.76
N SER A 75 -9.07 3.43 4.61
CA SER A 75 -10.45 3.53 4.12
C SER A 75 -10.82 2.37 3.18
N ASN A 76 -9.99 1.32 3.10
CA ASN A 76 -10.13 0.18 2.18
C ASN A 76 -10.17 0.55 0.69
N SER A 77 -9.58 1.68 0.31
CA SER A 77 -9.45 2.13 -1.06
C SER A 77 -8.08 1.78 -1.61
N SER A 78 -8.03 1.39 -2.89
CA SER A 78 -6.77 1.11 -3.58
C SER A 78 -5.98 2.40 -3.82
N MET A 79 -4.67 2.32 -3.67
CA MET A 79 -3.74 3.42 -3.94
C MET A 79 -2.82 3.05 -5.10
N ASP A 80 -2.60 4.03 -5.99
CA ASP A 80 -1.62 3.93 -7.06
C ASP A 80 -0.33 4.62 -6.60
N ILE A 81 0.53 3.83 -5.95
CA ILE A 81 1.81 4.28 -5.39
C ILE A 81 2.93 3.33 -5.85
N PRO A 82 4.14 3.86 -6.09
CA PRO A 82 5.25 3.04 -6.58
C PRO A 82 5.68 2.02 -5.50
N VAL A 83 5.76 0.76 -5.90
CA VAL A 83 6.18 -0.36 -5.03
C VAL A 83 7.64 -0.71 -5.30
N THR A 84 8.41 -0.89 -4.22
CA THR A 84 9.78 -1.40 -4.29
C THR A 84 9.78 -2.91 -4.07
N TRP A 85 10.35 -3.65 -5.01
CA TRP A 85 10.46 -5.10 -4.96
C TRP A 85 11.83 -5.57 -4.46
N SER A 86 11.84 -6.68 -3.72
CA SER A 86 13.08 -7.35 -3.31
C SER A 86 12.89 -8.86 -3.19
N THR A 87 14.00 -9.60 -3.22
CA THR A 87 14.07 -11.05 -3.03
C THR A 87 15.02 -11.36 -1.87
N THR A 88 14.72 -12.42 -1.13
CA THR A 88 15.64 -12.95 -0.09
C THR A 88 16.87 -13.63 -0.67
N ASN A 89 16.80 -14.16 -1.90
CA ASN A 89 17.90 -14.88 -2.53
C ASN A 89 17.83 -14.75 -4.06
N ASP A 90 18.71 -13.92 -4.63
CA ASP A 90 18.81 -13.67 -6.07
C ASP A 90 19.40 -14.84 -6.86
N GLN A 91 20.10 -15.77 -6.20
CA GLN A 91 20.59 -17.01 -6.81
C GLN A 91 19.46 -18.02 -7.04
N ILE A 92 18.32 -17.86 -6.36
CA ILE A 92 17.13 -18.70 -6.51
C ILE A 92 16.10 -18.01 -7.40
N ALA A 93 15.76 -16.75 -7.10
CA ALA A 93 14.79 -15.98 -7.87
C ALA A 93 15.14 -14.49 -7.90
N THR A 94 15.19 -13.92 -9.10
CA THR A 94 15.39 -12.48 -9.34
C THR A 94 14.06 -11.80 -9.64
N ILE A 95 13.89 -10.53 -9.26
CA ILE A 95 12.68 -9.74 -9.53
C ILE A 95 13.03 -8.39 -10.18
N THR A 96 12.26 -7.95 -11.17
CA THR A 96 12.40 -6.62 -11.79
C THR A 96 11.62 -5.54 -11.02
N LYS A 97 11.80 -4.26 -11.39
CA LYS A 97 11.06 -3.15 -10.78
C LYS A 97 9.55 -3.21 -11.06
N GLU A 98 9.18 -3.86 -12.16
CA GLU A 98 7.80 -4.07 -12.59
C GLU A 98 7.17 -5.31 -11.95
N GLY A 99 7.89 -6.04 -11.09
CA GLY A 99 7.38 -7.23 -10.41
C GLY A 99 7.50 -8.54 -11.20
N LEU A 100 8.29 -8.58 -12.28
CA LEU A 100 8.52 -9.81 -13.03
C LEU A 100 9.58 -10.66 -12.32
N VAL A 101 9.19 -11.83 -11.82
CA VAL A 101 10.10 -12.80 -11.20
C VAL A 101 10.62 -13.79 -12.23
N THR A 102 11.91 -14.11 -12.15
CA THR A 102 12.58 -15.15 -12.95
C THR A 102 13.24 -16.16 -12.02
N ALA A 103 12.98 -17.44 -12.24
CA ALA A 103 13.62 -18.53 -11.51
C ALA A 103 15.05 -18.79 -12.03
N VAL A 104 16.04 -18.66 -11.16
CA VAL A 104 17.48 -18.76 -11.49
C VAL A 104 18.10 -20.04 -10.92
N GLY A 105 17.68 -20.47 -9.73
CA GLY A 105 18.25 -21.63 -9.04
C GLY A 105 17.21 -22.39 -8.25
N GLN A 106 17.47 -23.67 -7.96
CA GLN A 106 16.57 -24.51 -7.18
C GLN A 106 16.55 -24.07 -5.71
N GLY A 107 15.37 -24.03 -5.10
CA GLY A 107 15.20 -23.69 -3.69
C GLY A 107 13.99 -22.79 -3.47
N GLU A 108 13.94 -22.17 -2.30
CA GLU A 108 12.86 -21.28 -1.88
C GLU A 108 13.39 -19.84 -1.74
N ALA A 109 12.61 -18.88 -2.23
CA ALA A 109 12.87 -17.46 -2.07
C ALA A 109 11.57 -16.72 -1.75
N ASN A 110 11.62 -15.85 -0.74
CA ASN A 110 10.56 -14.89 -0.48
C ASN A 110 10.78 -13.61 -1.27
N ILE A 111 9.69 -13.10 -1.84
CA ILE A 111 9.59 -11.85 -2.56
C ILE A 111 8.82 -10.85 -1.69
N TYR A 112 9.35 -9.64 -1.56
CA TYR A 112 8.72 -8.57 -0.79
C TYR A 112 8.38 -7.38 -1.68
N ALA A 113 7.14 -6.90 -1.55
CA ALA A 113 6.68 -5.61 -2.03
C ALA A 113 6.68 -4.63 -0.87
N THR A 114 7.41 -3.52 -0.99
CA THR A 114 7.56 -2.52 0.07
C THR A 114 7.11 -1.15 -0.41
N VAL A 115 6.30 -0.48 0.40
CA VAL A 115 6.03 0.96 0.29
C VAL A 115 6.18 1.57 1.67
N ASP A 116 7.02 2.59 1.78
CA ASP A 116 7.48 3.15 3.06
C ASP A 116 7.99 2.06 4.02
N ASN A 117 7.25 1.80 5.10
CA ASN A 117 7.58 0.78 6.12
C ASN A 117 6.60 -0.40 6.13
N ILE A 118 5.68 -0.47 5.16
CA ILE A 118 4.67 -1.52 5.06
C ILE A 118 5.09 -2.49 3.95
N GLN A 119 4.93 -3.79 4.22
CA GLN A 119 5.41 -4.84 3.33
C GLN A 119 4.34 -5.91 3.10
N GLY A 120 4.22 -6.32 1.83
CA GLY A 120 3.54 -7.54 1.43
C GLY A 120 4.57 -8.61 1.04
N MET A 121 4.24 -9.88 1.27
CA MET A 121 5.14 -11.01 1.00
C MET A 121 4.49 -12.02 0.07
N ALA A 122 5.30 -12.63 -0.78
CA ALA A 122 4.95 -13.83 -1.52
C ALA A 122 6.10 -14.83 -1.57
N GLU A 123 5.76 -16.10 -1.76
CA GLU A 123 6.69 -17.23 -1.76
C GLU A 123 6.93 -17.75 -3.18
N VAL A 124 8.19 -18.01 -3.51
CA VAL A 124 8.60 -18.63 -4.77
C VAL A 124 9.38 -19.90 -4.45
N LEU A 125 8.85 -21.03 -4.91
CA LEU A 125 9.51 -22.33 -4.86
C LEU A 125 9.98 -22.70 -6.26
N VAL A 126 11.28 -22.85 -6.44
CA VAL A 126 11.87 -23.34 -7.68
C VAL A 126 12.16 -24.83 -7.54
N SER A 127 11.42 -25.65 -8.28
CA SER A 127 11.56 -27.11 -8.26
C SER A 127 11.75 -27.66 -9.66
N THR A 128 12.63 -28.65 -9.78
CA THR A 128 12.83 -29.44 -11.01
C THR A 128 11.79 -30.55 -11.15
N ASP A 129 10.98 -30.79 -10.11
CA ASP A 129 9.99 -31.87 -10.12
C ASP A 129 8.73 -31.43 -10.87
N ARG A 130 8.50 -32.05 -12.03
CA ARG A 130 7.21 -31.99 -12.71
C ARG A 130 6.26 -32.88 -11.94
N ARG A 131 5.59 -32.32 -10.92
CA ARG A 131 4.54 -33.02 -10.17
C ARG A 131 3.56 -33.62 -11.19
N ARG A 132 3.67 -34.92 -11.47
CA ARG A 132 2.76 -35.67 -12.35
C ARG A 132 1.45 -35.81 -11.60
N VAL A 133 0.53 -34.89 -11.83
CA VAL A 133 -0.81 -35.01 -11.26
C VAL A 133 -1.52 -36.15 -11.99
N LEU A 134 -1.59 -37.32 -11.33
CA LEU A 134 -2.67 -38.31 -11.43
C LEU A 134 -2.86 -39.14 -12.72
N SER A 135 -1.82 -39.45 -13.52
CA SER A 135 -2.00 -40.46 -14.59
C SER A 135 -1.92 -41.92 -14.09
N GLU A 136 -1.50 -42.17 -12.84
CA GLU A 136 -1.17 -43.52 -12.36
C GLU A 136 -2.19 -44.11 -11.35
N MET A 137 -3.22 -43.36 -10.95
CA MET A 137 -4.25 -43.86 -10.01
C MET A 137 -5.47 -44.51 -10.68
N PHE A 138 -5.52 -44.54 -12.02
CA PHE A 138 -6.70 -45.01 -12.76
C PHE A 138 -6.52 -46.33 -13.54
N THR A 139 -5.42 -47.07 -13.40
CA THR A 139 -5.21 -48.32 -14.16
C THR A 139 -5.12 -49.60 -13.33
N SER A 140 -5.30 -49.56 -12.02
CA SER A 140 -5.34 -50.78 -11.19
C SER A 140 -6.75 -51.12 -10.74
N SER A 141 -7.58 -51.52 -11.69
CA SER A 141 -8.84 -52.22 -11.44
C SER A 141 -8.97 -53.30 -12.50
N THR A 142 -8.39 -54.47 -12.23
CA THR A 142 -8.74 -55.73 -12.90
C THR A 142 -9.43 -56.61 -11.86
#